data_AF-A0A1V6IYT6-F1
#
_entry.id   AF-A0A1V6IYT6-F1
#
_cell.length_a   1.000
_cell.length_b   1.000
_cell.length_c   1.000
_cell.angle_alpha   90.00
_cell.angle_beta   90.00
_cell.angle_gamma   90.00
#
_symmetry.space_group_name_H-M   'P 1'
#
loop_
_entity.id
_entity.type
_entity.pdbx_description
1 polymer ?
#
loop_
_entity_poly.entity_id
_entity_poly.type
_entity_poly.pdbx_seq_one_letter_code
_entity_poly.pdbx_strand_id
1 'polypeptide(L)'
;MATGSRVGYYAYMTVEGSDSMTPIESIYDIEAAALYLQKYLRPKNRVVPKRAQMIYEQLVDRFFREHVNLVEQGKRRSLRLDCLQDVNSFLRLLETAKEQYSFYDD
;
A
#
# COMPACT_ATOMS: atom_id res chain seq x y z
N MET A 1 19.98 30.56 28.78
CA MET A 1 19.01 29.45 28.81
C MET A 1 18.96 28.86 27.42
N ALA A 2 19.51 27.65 27.26
CA ALA A 2 19.53 26.92 26.00
C ALA A 2 18.35 25.93 26.01
N THR A 3 17.50 25.99 25.00
CA THR A 3 16.63 24.86 24.62
C THR A 3 16.90 24.58 23.15
N GLY A 4 17.96 23.81 22.92
CA GLY A 4 18.17 23.14 21.65
C GLY A 4 17.24 21.93 21.57
N SER A 5 16.43 21.88 20.52
CA SER A 5 15.76 20.67 20.05
C SER A 5 16.14 20.42 18.61
N ARG A 6 17.33 19.85 18.45
CA ARG A 6 17.77 18.95 17.37
C ARG A 6 17.15 17.58 17.72
N VAL A 7 16.65 16.67 16.89
CA VAL A 7 16.78 16.36 15.46
C VAL A 7 15.64 15.37 15.11
N GLY A 8 15.17 15.37 13.87
CA GLY A 8 14.41 14.25 13.30
C GLY A 8 14.44 14.29 11.77
N TYR A 9 15.64 14.25 11.18
CA TYR A 9 15.80 14.07 9.73
C TYR A 9 15.26 12.68 9.37
N TYR A 10 14.21 12.60 8.55
CA TYR A 10 13.88 11.36 7.86
C TYR A 10 14.97 11.13 6.82
N ALA A 11 15.78 10.10 7.09
CA ALA A 11 16.93 9.70 6.31
C ALA A 11 16.49 9.16 4.94
N TYR A 12 16.62 9.99 3.90
CA TYR A 12 16.77 9.53 2.52
C TYR A 12 18.27 9.47 2.21
N MET A 13 18.99 8.60 2.90
CA MET A 13 20.36 8.26 2.53
C MET A 13 20.30 6.84 1.99
N THR A 14 20.40 6.73 0.67
CA THR A 14 20.73 5.51 -0.04
C THR A 14 22.08 5.01 0.47
N VAL A 15 22.03 4.18 1.51
CA VAL A 15 23.18 3.42 1.99
C VAL A 15 23.10 2.06 1.30
N GLU A 16 24.08 1.81 0.43
CA GLU A 16 24.36 0.48 -0.14
C GLU A 16 24.30 -0.57 0.98
N GLY A 17 23.31 -1.46 0.93
CA GLY A 17 23.12 -2.55 1.92
C GLY A 17 21.93 -2.42 2.88
N SER A 18 20.79 -1.87 2.45
CA SER A 18 19.54 -1.87 3.23
C SER A 18 18.50 -2.77 2.56
N ASP A 19 18.31 -4.00 3.06
CA ASP A 19 17.25 -4.93 2.64
C ASP A 19 15.81 -4.45 2.98
N SER A 20 15.60 -3.14 3.19
CA SER A 20 14.30 -2.58 3.56
C SER A 20 13.72 -1.75 2.41
N MET A 21 12.70 -2.30 1.78
CA MET A 21 11.90 -1.66 0.74
C MET A 21 11.34 -0.32 1.23
N THR A 22 11.47 0.73 0.41
CA THR A 22 10.89 2.04 0.71
C THR A 22 9.36 1.99 0.68
N PRO A 23 8.65 2.94 1.33
CA PRO A 23 7.19 2.97 1.28
C PRO A 23 6.63 3.03 -0.15
N ILE A 24 7.24 3.82 -1.04
CA ILE A 24 6.79 3.92 -2.43
C ILE A 24 7.04 2.62 -3.21
N GLU A 25 8.19 1.96 -3.02
CA GLU A 25 8.44 0.63 -3.58
C GLU A 25 7.44 -0.40 -3.06
N SER A 26 7.02 -0.31 -1.79
CA SER A 26 5.94 -1.14 -1.21
C SER A 26 4.63 -1.00 -1.98
N ILE A 27 4.26 0.20 -2.39
CA ILE A 27 3.06 0.41 -3.19
C ILE A 27 3.18 -0.25 -4.56
N TYR A 28 4.32 -0.12 -5.24
CA TYR A 28 4.54 -0.76 -6.55
C TYR A 28 4.53 -2.30 -6.46
N ASP A 29 5.12 -2.89 -5.43
CA ASP A 29 5.09 -4.34 -5.19
C ASP A 29 3.65 -4.85 -4.94
N ILE A 30 2.90 -4.14 -4.08
CA ILE A 30 1.49 -4.45 -3.81
C ILE A 30 0.64 -4.34 -5.08
N GLU A 31 0.85 -3.31 -5.90
CA GLU A 31 0.15 -3.10 -7.16
C GLU A 31 0.42 -4.24 -8.16
N ALA A 32 1.69 -4.60 -8.35
CA ALA A 32 2.08 -5.68 -9.25
C ALA A 32 1.45 -7.02 -8.82
N ALA A 33 1.44 -7.32 -7.53
CA ALA A 33 0.80 -8.52 -6.99
C ALA A 33 -0.73 -8.48 -7.14
N ALA A 34 -1.38 -7.34 -6.90
CA ALA A 34 -2.82 -7.17 -7.07
C ALA A 34 -3.26 -7.36 -8.53
N LEU A 35 -2.53 -6.78 -9.49
CA LEU A 35 -2.76 -6.96 -10.93
C LEU A 35 -2.59 -8.42 -11.36
N TYR A 36 -1.55 -9.10 -10.84
CA TYR A 36 -1.37 -10.53 -11.09
C TYR A 36 -2.53 -11.37 -10.55
N LEU A 37 -3.08 -11.04 -9.38
CA LEU A 37 -4.19 -11.76 -8.77
C LEU A 37 -5.53 -11.49 -9.46
N GLN A 38 -5.73 -10.33 -10.07
CA GLN A 38 -6.99 -9.91 -10.69
C GLN A 38 -7.57 -10.95 -11.66
N LYS A 39 -6.72 -11.64 -12.43
CA LYS A 39 -7.15 -12.70 -13.38
C LYS A 39 -7.74 -13.95 -12.69
N TYR A 40 -7.41 -14.17 -11.41
CA TYR A 40 -7.88 -15.30 -10.60
C TYR A 40 -9.06 -14.97 -9.70
N LEU A 41 -9.32 -13.68 -9.48
CA LEU A 41 -10.45 -13.19 -8.67
C LEU A 41 -11.77 -13.19 -9.46
N ARG A 42 -11.73 -13.44 -10.77
CA ARG A 42 -12.95 -13.53 -11.60
C ARG A 42 -13.67 -14.88 -11.41
N PRO A 43 -15.01 -14.89 -11.28
CA PRO A 43 -15.80 -16.05 -10.84
C PRO A 43 -15.89 -17.22 -11.84
N LYS A 44 -15.29 -17.14 -13.04
CA LYS A 44 -15.37 -18.22 -14.04
C LYS A 44 -14.64 -19.50 -13.63
N ASN A 45 -13.71 -19.46 -12.67
CA ASN A 45 -12.99 -20.64 -12.18
C ASN A 45 -13.27 -20.86 -10.69
N ARG A 46 -13.79 -22.02 -10.30
CA ARG A 46 -14.26 -22.31 -8.92
C ARG A 46 -13.18 -22.82 -7.95
N VAL A 47 -12.00 -23.25 -8.44
CA VAL A 47 -10.96 -23.91 -7.61
C VAL A 47 -9.76 -23.00 -7.29
N VAL A 48 -9.36 -22.13 -8.22
CA VAL A 48 -8.30 -21.12 -8.03
C VAL A 48 -8.70 -19.88 -7.17
N PRO A 49 -9.97 -19.51 -6.96
CA PRO A 49 -10.31 -18.18 -6.46
C PRO A 49 -10.06 -18.02 -4.95
N LYS A 50 -10.15 -19.09 -4.13
CA LYS A 50 -10.05 -18.95 -2.67
C LYS A 50 -8.65 -18.57 -2.20
N ARG A 51 -7.60 -19.19 -2.76
CA ARG A 51 -6.21 -18.84 -2.42
C ARG A 51 -5.83 -17.47 -2.95
N ALA A 52 -6.28 -17.14 -4.16
CA ALA A 52 -6.08 -15.80 -4.73
C ALA A 52 -6.75 -14.72 -3.87
N GLN A 53 -7.98 -14.98 -3.40
CA GLN A 53 -8.72 -14.10 -2.49
C GLN A 53 -7.98 -13.90 -1.16
N MET A 54 -7.46 -14.96 -0.55
CA MET A 54 -6.69 -14.84 0.71
C MET A 54 -5.42 -14.01 0.53
N ILE A 55 -4.67 -14.20 -0.56
CA ILE A 55 -3.47 -13.41 -0.83
C ILE A 55 -3.85 -11.95 -1.10
N TYR A 56 -4.93 -11.72 -1.84
CA TYR A 56 -5.44 -10.38 -2.11
C TYR A 56 -5.83 -9.64 -0.81
N GLU A 57 -6.54 -10.31 0.11
CA GLU A 57 -6.87 -9.77 1.43
C GLU A 57 -5.61 -9.38 2.22
N GLN A 58 -4.57 -10.21 2.18
CA GLN A 58 -3.29 -9.91 2.82
C GLN A 58 -2.59 -8.69 2.22
N LEU A 59 -2.67 -8.47 0.90
CA LEU A 59 -2.12 -7.30 0.23
C LEU A 59 -2.87 -6.02 0.64
N VAL A 60 -4.19 -6.07 0.69
CA VAL A 60 -5.01 -4.95 1.19
C VAL A 60 -4.64 -4.64 2.64
N ASP A 61 -4.55 -5.65 3.50
CA ASP A 61 -4.17 -5.47 4.91
C ASP A 61 -2.77 -4.90 5.07
N ARG A 62 -1.82 -5.37 4.25
CA ARG A 62 -0.46 -4.85 4.19
C ARG A 62 -0.46 -3.36 3.86
N PHE A 63 -1.16 -2.95 2.80
CA PHE A 63 -1.24 -1.54 2.40
C PHE A 63 -1.73 -0.65 3.55
N PHE A 64 -2.86 -1.00 4.16
CA PHE A 64 -3.40 -0.18 5.25
C PHE A 64 -2.46 -0.15 6.46
N ARG A 65 -1.80 -1.26 6.79
CA ARG A 65 -0.83 -1.33 7.89
C ARG A 65 0.38 -0.42 7.66
N GLU A 66 0.95 -0.46 6.45
CA GLU A 66 2.20 0.25 6.12
C GLU A 66 1.96 1.73 5.84
N HIS A 67 0.82 2.10 5.26
CA HIS A 67 0.51 3.46 4.81
C HIS A 67 -0.54 4.16 5.67
N VAL A 68 -0.44 4.02 6.99
CA VAL A 68 -1.45 4.52 7.95
C VAL A 68 -1.72 6.03 7.85
N ASN A 69 -0.72 6.81 7.45
CA ASN A 69 -0.81 8.26 7.37
C ASN A 69 -1.42 8.78 6.05
N LEU A 70 -1.58 7.93 5.03
CA LEU A 70 -2.14 8.34 3.74
C LEU A 70 -3.68 8.31 3.70
N VAL A 71 -4.29 7.63 4.66
CA VAL A 71 -5.75 7.45 4.72
C VAL A 71 -6.28 8.04 6.01
N GLU A 72 -7.26 8.93 5.91
CA GLU A 72 -7.96 9.50 7.06
C GLU A 72 -8.49 8.39 7.99
N GLN A 73 -8.20 8.50 9.29
CA GLN A 73 -8.56 7.46 10.27
C GLN A 73 -10.05 7.11 10.25
N GLY A 74 -10.93 8.10 10.08
CA GLY A 74 -12.38 7.90 10.03
C GLY A 74 -12.89 7.13 8.79
N LYS A 75 -12.15 7.17 7.68
CA LYS A 75 -12.51 6.52 6.41
C LYS A 75 -11.81 5.18 6.19
N ARG A 76 -10.77 4.88 6.99
CA ARG A 76 -9.92 3.71 6.83
C ARG A 76 -10.69 2.39 6.77
N ARG A 77 -11.69 2.21 7.64
CA ARG A 77 -12.49 0.97 7.70
C ARG A 77 -13.37 0.80 6.46
N SER A 78 -14.06 1.86 6.02
CA SER A 78 -14.93 1.79 4.83
C SER A 78 -14.10 1.58 3.57
N LEU A 79 -13.02 2.36 3.38
CA LEU A 79 -12.10 2.21 2.25
C LEU A 79 -11.52 0.79 2.16
N ARG A 80 -11.14 0.21 3.29
CA ARG A 80 -10.68 -1.19 3.32
C ARG A 80 -11.75 -2.16 2.82
N LEU A 81 -13.00 -2.00 3.26
CA LEU A 81 -14.10 -2.86 2.81
C LEU A 81 -14.38 -2.70 1.31
N ASP A 82 -14.34 -1.47 0.80
CA ASP A 82 -14.52 -1.19 -0.63
C ASP A 82 -13.42 -1.88 -1.45
N CYS A 83 -12.16 -1.80 -0.99
CA CYS A 83 -11.03 -2.49 -1.63
C CYS A 83 -11.20 -4.02 -1.64
N LEU A 84 -11.76 -4.61 -0.57
CA LEU A 84 -12.00 -6.04 -0.51
C LEU A 84 -13.11 -6.51 -1.46
N GLN A 85 -14.04 -5.63 -1.81
CA GLN A 85 -15.17 -5.92 -2.69
C GLN A 85 -14.84 -5.66 -4.17
N ASP A 86 -14.04 -4.63 -4.46
CA ASP A 86 -13.69 -4.23 -5.81
C ASP A 86 -12.18 -3.96 -5.96
N VAL A 87 -11.53 -4.82 -6.76
CA VAL A 87 -10.11 -4.70 -7.09
C VAL A 87 -9.78 -3.36 -7.73
N ASN A 88 -10.67 -2.79 -8.55
CA ASN A 88 -10.42 -1.50 -9.19
C ASN A 88 -10.46 -0.35 -8.19
N SER A 89 -11.20 -0.49 -7.11
CA SER A 89 -11.21 0.48 -6.01
C SER A 89 -9.87 0.45 -5.27
N PHE A 90 -9.27 -0.74 -5.07
CA PHE A 90 -7.93 -0.84 -4.51
C PHE A 90 -6.84 -0.29 -5.43
N LEU A 91 -6.89 -0.60 -6.74
CA LEU A 91 -5.90 -0.08 -7.71
C LEU A 91 -5.91 1.46 -7.78
N ARG A 92 -7.09 2.08 -7.77
CA ARG A 92 -7.21 3.55 -7.72
C ARG A 92 -6.65 4.14 -6.43
N LEU A 93 -6.84 3.47 -5.29
CA LEU A 93 -6.26 3.90 -4.03
C LEU A 93 -4.73 3.87 -4.06
N LEU A 94 -4.14 2.84 -4.66
CA LEU A 94 -2.68 2.73 -4.86
C LEU A 94 -2.15 3.85 -5.76
N GLU A 95 -2.90 4.22 -6.81
CA GLU A 95 -2.56 5.34 -7.69
C GLU A 95 -2.51 6.67 -6.93
N THR A 96 -3.56 6.99 -6.17
CA THR A 96 -3.58 8.18 -5.31
C THR A 96 -2.46 8.16 -4.25
N ALA A 97 -2.13 6.99 -3.70
CA ALA A 97 -1.04 6.87 -2.74
C ALA A 97 0.34 7.17 -3.36
N LYS A 98 0.58 6.76 -4.62
CA LYS A 98 1.79 7.09 -5.37
C LYS A 98 1.89 8.60 -5.61
N GLU A 99 0.80 9.24 -6.02
CA GLU A 99 0.74 10.70 -6.22
C GLU A 99 1.09 11.45 -4.93
N GLN A 100 0.59 10.99 -3.78
CA GLN A 100 0.91 11.60 -2.50
C GLN A 100 2.39 11.52 -2.16
N TYR A 101 3.06 10.38 -2.41
CA TYR A 101 4.51 10.29 -2.19
C TYR A 101 5.31 11.13 -3.19
N SER A 102 4.91 11.15 -4.46
CA SER A 102 5.56 11.96 -5.50
C SER A 102 5.52 13.46 -5.21
N PHE A 103 4.51 13.96 -4.49
CA PHE A 103 4.39 15.37 -4.14
C PHE A 103 5.35 15.81 -3.01
N TYR A 104 5.92 14.88 -2.25
CA TYR A 104 6.89 15.20 -1.19
C TYR A 104 8.35 15.18 -1.68
N ASP A 105 8.59 14.87 -2.96
CA ASP A 105 9.91 14.81 -3.59
C ASP A 105 10.28 16.08 -4.39
N ASP A 106 9.37 17.07 -4.50
CA ASP A 106 9.60 18.43 -5.05
C ASP A 106 9.77 19.49 -3.93
#